data_AF-A0A529HLZ7-F1
#
_entry.id   AF-A0A529HLZ7-F1
#
_cell.length_a   1.000
_cell.length_b   1.000
_cell.length_c   1.000
_cell.angle_alpha   90.00
_cell.angle_beta   90.00
_cell.angle_gamma   90.00
#
_symmetry.space_group_name_H-M   'P 1'
#
loop_
_entity.id
_entity.type
_entity.pdbx_description
1 polymer ?
#
loop_
_entity_poly.entity_id
_entity_poly.type
_entity_poly.pdbx_seq_one_letter_code
_entity_poly.pdbx_strand_id
1 'polypeptide(L)'
;LFLLGGLAQQPAFIKLFVCILVAYGGFYAPILYVNNRATKRKQSIQLAWPDALDLMLICVESGMSVEAALRKVADEIGTQSVALAEEFVLTNAELSYLQDRRVAYENLASRTGLDSVKAVTQALVQAERYG
;
A
#
# COMPACT_ATOMS: atom_id res chain seq x y z
N LEU A 1 -18.35 26.38 17.38
CA LEU A 1 -18.60 27.82 17.68
C LEU A 1 -18.38 28.20 19.14
N PHE A 2 -18.63 27.30 20.12
CA PHE A 2 -18.49 27.58 21.57
C PHE A 2 -17.03 27.83 22.04
N LEU A 3 -16.02 27.26 21.36
CA LEU A 3 -14.61 27.46 21.70
C LEU A 3 -14.06 28.85 21.30
N LEU A 4 -14.60 29.46 20.24
CA LEU A 4 -14.16 30.78 19.76
C LEU A 4 -14.69 31.92 20.63
N GLY A 5 -15.87 31.75 21.26
CA GLY A 5 -16.47 32.76 22.13
C GLY A 5 -15.72 32.98 23.45
N GLY A 6 -15.17 31.92 24.04
CA GLY A 6 -14.38 32.00 25.28
C GLY A 6 -12.98 32.60 25.11
N LEU A 7 -12.42 32.54 23.89
CA LEU A 7 -11.11 33.12 23.56
C LEU A 7 -11.17 34.65 23.46
N ALA A 8 -12.31 35.24 23.12
CA ALA A 8 -12.45 36.68 22.90
C ALA A 8 -12.20 37.51 24.18
N GLN A 9 -12.54 36.99 25.35
CA GLN A 9 -12.39 37.65 26.65
C GLN A 9 -11.00 37.46 27.31
N GLN A 10 -10.12 36.63 26.72
CA GLN A 10 -8.82 36.25 27.31
C GLN A 10 -7.70 37.25 26.95
N PRO A 11 -6.67 37.41 27.81
CA PRO A 11 -5.52 38.28 27.55
C PRO A 11 -4.80 37.93 26.24
N ALA A 12 -4.23 38.93 25.57
CA ALA A 12 -3.64 38.82 24.23
C ALA A 12 -2.58 37.70 24.11
N PHE A 13 -1.85 37.43 25.20
CA PHE A 13 -0.89 36.34 25.28
C PHE A 13 -1.52 34.94 25.10
N ILE A 14 -2.68 34.67 25.71
CA ILE A 14 -3.39 33.39 25.59
C ILE A 14 -3.94 33.20 24.18
N LYS A 15 -4.47 34.27 23.57
CA LYS A 15 -4.93 34.24 22.17
C LYS A 15 -3.79 33.89 21.21
N LEU A 16 -2.63 34.55 21.38
CA LEU A 16 -1.45 34.28 20.56
C LEU A 16 -0.98 32.83 20.71
N PHE A 17 -0.92 32.32 21.94
CA PHE A 17 -0.51 30.96 22.24
C PHE A 17 -1.44 29.91 21.60
N VAL A 18 -2.76 30.11 21.70
CA VAL A 18 -3.74 29.20 21.09
C VAL A 18 -3.69 29.26 19.56
N CYS A 19 -3.52 30.44 18.96
CA CYS A 19 -3.35 30.55 17.51
C CYS A 19 -2.10 29.82 17.01
N ILE A 20 -0.98 29.92 17.72
CA ILE A 20 0.27 29.21 17.39
C ILE A 20 0.07 27.70 17.53
N LEU A 21 -0.56 27.22 18.61
CA LEU A 21 -0.83 25.80 18.80
C LEU A 21 -1.77 25.23 17.74
N VAL A 22 -2.83 25.95 17.38
CA VAL A 22 -3.78 25.51 16.34
C VAL A 22 -3.13 25.54 14.96
N ALA A 23 -2.31 26.55 14.64
CA ALA A 23 -1.57 26.60 13.38
C ALA A 23 -0.55 25.45 13.27
N TYR A 24 0.19 25.20 14.34
CA TYR A 24 1.18 24.13 14.40
C TYR A 24 0.51 22.73 14.35
N GLY A 25 -0.54 22.52 15.14
CA GLY A 25 -1.31 21.28 15.14
C GLY A 25 -2.02 21.03 13.81
N GLY A 26 -2.60 22.07 13.20
CA GLY A 26 -3.24 22.01 11.90
C GLY A 26 -2.29 21.67 10.75
N PHE A 27 -1.02 22.08 10.86
CA PHE A 27 0.01 21.72 9.88
C PHE A 27 0.50 20.27 10.02
N TYR A 28 0.69 19.77 11.25
CA TYR A 28 1.17 18.41 11.49
C TYR A 28 0.09 17.32 11.38
N ALA A 29 -1.17 17.65 11.67
CA ALA A 29 -2.29 16.72 11.58
C ALA A 29 -2.42 16.00 10.23
N PRO A 30 -2.37 16.67 9.05
CA PRO A 30 -2.47 15.98 7.77
C PRO A 30 -1.29 15.03 7.51
N ILE A 31 -0.08 15.39 7.93
CA ILE A 31 1.12 14.53 7.78
C ILE A 31 0.93 13.24 8.58
N LEU A 32 0.50 13.34 9.84
CA LEU A 32 0.23 12.19 10.69
C LEU A 32 -0.91 11.32 10.14
N TYR A 33 -1.97 11.95 9.62
CA TYR A 33 -3.09 11.23 9.03
C TYR A 33 -2.68 10.42 7.80
N VAL A 34 -1.93 11.03 6.87
CA VAL A 34 -1.43 10.35 5.66
C VAL A 34 -0.50 9.21 6.04
N ASN A 35 0.45 9.43 6.96
CA ASN A 35 1.36 8.40 7.44
C ASN A 35 0.60 7.23 8.08
N ASN A 36 -0.40 7.50 8.92
CA ASN A 36 -1.21 6.46 9.55
C ASN A 36 -2.00 5.65 8.50
N ARG A 37 -2.57 6.31 7.49
CA ARG A 37 -3.25 5.63 6.38
C ARG A 37 -2.29 4.76 5.57
N ALA A 38 -1.09 5.25 5.27
CA ALA A 38 -0.06 4.49 4.57
C ALA A 38 0.39 3.26 5.37
N THR A 39 0.63 3.42 6.67
CA THR A 39 1.00 2.31 7.58
C THR A 39 -0.11 1.26 7.63
N LYS A 40 -1.38 1.66 7.74
CA LYS A 40 -2.51 0.72 7.72
C LYS A 40 -2.61 -0.05 6.40
N ARG A 41 -2.37 0.62 5.26
CA ARG A 41 -2.34 -0.05 3.94
C ARG A 41 -1.22 -1.09 3.88
N LYS A 42 0.00 -0.72 4.26
CA LYS A 42 1.15 -1.65 4.30
C LYS A 42 0.92 -2.82 5.23
N GLN A 43 0.36 -2.58 6.42
CA GLN A 43 0.06 -3.63 7.38
C GLN A 43 -1.00 -4.60 6.85
N SER A 44 -2.05 -4.10 6.18
CA SER A 44 -3.05 -4.96 5.54
C SER A 44 -2.42 -5.86 4.47
N ILE A 45 -1.53 -5.31 3.63
CA ILE A 45 -0.80 -6.08 2.62
C ILE A 45 0.08 -7.14 3.30
N GLN A 46 0.84 -6.76 4.32
CA GLN A 46 1.75 -7.67 5.02
C GLN A 46 1.04 -8.87 5.65
N LEU A 47 -0.17 -8.67 6.18
CA LEU A 47 -0.97 -9.74 6.77
C LEU A 47 -1.55 -10.69 5.72
N ALA A 48 -2.01 -10.17 4.58
CA ALA A 48 -2.59 -10.98 3.50
C ALA A 48 -1.54 -11.61 2.57
N TRP A 49 -0.27 -11.16 2.66
CA TRP A 49 0.79 -11.58 1.75
C TRP A 49 1.08 -13.09 1.75
N PRO A 50 1.24 -13.77 2.91
CA PRO A 50 1.52 -15.21 2.91
C PRO A 50 0.39 -16.02 2.27
N ASP A 51 -0.87 -15.71 2.61
CA ASP A 51 -2.04 -16.39 2.05
C ASP A 51 -2.18 -16.18 0.53
N ALA A 52 -1.88 -14.97 0.06
CA ALA A 52 -1.80 -14.69 -1.37
C ALA A 52 -0.73 -15.54 -2.09
N LEU A 53 0.43 -15.75 -1.46
CA LEU A 53 1.49 -16.59 -2.02
C LEU A 53 1.08 -18.07 -2.04
N ASP A 54 0.41 -18.55 -0.99
CA ASP A 54 -0.07 -19.94 -0.92
C ASP A 54 -1.11 -20.19 -2.01
N LEU A 55 -2.06 -19.27 -2.21
CA LEU A 55 -3.03 -19.35 -3.31
C LEU A 55 -2.36 -19.28 -4.68
N MET A 56 -1.35 -18.41 -4.84
CA MET A 56 -0.60 -18.28 -6.10
C MET A 56 0.18 -19.57 -6.41
N LEU A 57 0.80 -20.18 -5.40
CA LEU A 57 1.49 -21.45 -5.54
C LEU A 57 0.54 -22.54 -6.04
N ILE A 58 -0.63 -22.70 -5.43
CA ILE A 58 -1.65 -23.67 -5.85
C ILE A 58 -2.08 -23.42 -7.30
N CYS A 59 -2.30 -22.15 -7.68
CA CYS A 59 -2.66 -21.80 -9.06
C CYS A 59 -1.56 -22.21 -10.05
N VAL A 60 -0.31 -21.94 -9.74
CA VAL A 60 0.83 -22.30 -10.61
C VAL A 60 1.06 -23.80 -10.66
N GLU A 61 0.93 -24.51 -9.54
CA GLU A 61 1.01 -25.98 -9.48
C GLU A 61 -0.08 -26.65 -10.34
N SER A 62 -1.24 -26.01 -10.48
CA SER A 62 -2.32 -26.46 -11.36
C SER A 62 -2.08 -26.14 -12.86
N GLY A 63 -0.97 -25.47 -13.19
CA GLY A 63 -0.56 -25.15 -14.56
C GLY A 63 -1.01 -23.78 -15.07
N MET A 64 -1.50 -22.89 -14.21
CA MET A 64 -1.82 -21.51 -14.60
C MET A 64 -0.54 -20.70 -14.87
N SER A 65 -0.57 -19.78 -15.85
CA SER A 65 0.50 -18.78 -15.99
C SER A 65 0.51 -17.84 -14.79
N VAL A 66 1.65 -17.19 -14.54
CA VAL A 66 1.81 -16.24 -13.43
C VAL A 66 0.84 -15.06 -13.57
N GLU A 67 0.57 -14.55 -14.79
CA GLU A 67 -0.41 -13.48 -15.00
C GLU A 67 -1.83 -13.93 -14.64
N ALA A 68 -2.21 -15.12 -15.09
CA ALA A 68 -3.52 -15.69 -14.80
C ALA A 68 -3.67 -15.93 -13.28
N ALA A 69 -2.63 -16.43 -12.62
CA ALA A 69 -2.60 -16.63 -11.17
C ALA A 69 -2.70 -15.29 -10.43
N LEU A 70 -1.94 -14.26 -10.82
CA LEU A 70 -2.02 -12.92 -10.24
C LEU A 70 -3.45 -12.35 -10.32
N ARG A 71 -4.09 -12.48 -11.47
CA ARG A 71 -5.49 -12.03 -11.66
C ARG A 71 -6.45 -12.79 -10.76
N LYS A 72 -6.33 -14.12 -10.71
CA LYS A 72 -7.21 -14.99 -9.91
C LYS A 72 -7.05 -14.74 -8.41
N VAL A 73 -5.81 -14.62 -7.94
CA VAL A 73 -5.50 -14.35 -6.52
C VAL A 73 -5.96 -12.94 -6.14
N ALA A 74 -5.85 -11.95 -7.04
CA ALA A 74 -6.36 -10.61 -6.78
C ALA A 74 -7.87 -10.59 -6.51
N ASP A 75 -8.64 -11.37 -7.27
CA ASP A 75 -10.09 -11.48 -7.08
C ASP A 75 -10.44 -12.16 -5.73
N GLU A 76 -9.64 -13.13 -5.28
CA GLU A 76 -9.89 -13.87 -4.03
C GLU A 76 -9.43 -13.08 -2.77
N ILE A 77 -8.23 -12.51 -2.81
CA ILE A 77 -7.61 -11.82 -1.66
C ILE A 77 -8.25 -10.46 -1.38
N GLY A 78 -9.06 -9.92 -2.30
CA GLY A 78 -9.73 -8.63 -2.15
C GLY A 78 -10.61 -8.54 -0.90
N THR A 79 -11.13 -9.68 -0.40
CA THR A 79 -11.89 -9.75 0.85
C THR A 79 -11.04 -9.55 2.10
N GLN A 80 -9.75 -9.93 2.04
CA GLN A 80 -8.80 -9.80 3.16
C GLN A 80 -7.98 -8.51 3.07
N SER A 81 -7.51 -8.18 1.88
CA SER A 81 -6.76 -6.96 1.59
C SER A 81 -7.10 -6.44 0.20
N VAL A 82 -8.00 -5.46 0.15
CA VAL A 82 -8.28 -4.66 -1.06
C VAL A 82 -7.00 -4.03 -1.58
N ALA A 83 -6.11 -3.57 -0.70
CA ALA A 83 -4.86 -2.95 -1.08
C ALA A 83 -3.94 -3.90 -1.84
N LEU A 84 -3.78 -5.15 -1.38
CA LEU A 84 -2.96 -6.14 -2.09
C LEU A 84 -3.61 -6.54 -3.43
N ALA A 85 -4.92 -6.72 -3.45
CA ALA A 85 -5.66 -7.01 -4.69
C ALA A 85 -5.45 -5.92 -5.76
N GLU A 86 -5.53 -4.65 -5.37
CA GLU A 86 -5.22 -3.51 -6.26
C GLU A 86 -3.79 -3.62 -6.84
N GLU A 87 -2.79 -3.90 -6.00
CA GLU A 87 -1.40 -4.02 -6.45
C GLU A 87 -1.21 -5.19 -7.43
N PHE A 88 -1.87 -6.33 -7.23
CA PHE A 88 -1.83 -7.46 -8.16
C PHE A 88 -2.54 -7.17 -9.48
N VAL A 89 -3.70 -6.51 -9.45
CA VAL A 89 -4.38 -6.08 -10.69
C VAL A 89 -3.50 -5.11 -11.47
N LEU A 90 -2.87 -4.15 -10.79
CA LEU A 90 -1.97 -3.20 -11.42
C LEU A 90 -0.73 -3.88 -12.01
N THR A 91 -0.11 -4.81 -11.26
CA THR A 91 1.04 -5.58 -11.74
C THR A 91 0.67 -6.44 -12.94
N ASN A 92 -0.52 -7.06 -12.94
CA ASN A 92 -1.00 -7.84 -14.08
C ASN A 92 -1.21 -6.98 -15.33
N ALA A 93 -1.73 -5.76 -15.15
CA ALA A 93 -1.82 -4.78 -16.24
C ALA A 93 -0.42 -4.38 -16.72
N GLU A 94 0.52 -4.08 -15.83
CA GLU A 94 1.90 -3.76 -16.19
C GLU A 94 2.58 -4.89 -16.97
N LEU A 95 2.40 -6.15 -16.56
CA LEU A 95 2.91 -7.32 -17.29
C LEU A 95 2.34 -7.44 -18.71
N SER A 96 1.14 -6.90 -18.94
CA SER A 96 0.48 -6.92 -20.26
C SER A 96 0.93 -5.76 -21.16
N TYR A 97 1.34 -4.62 -20.59
CA TYR A 97 1.61 -3.39 -21.34
C TYR A 97 3.08 -2.97 -21.37
N LEU A 98 3.88 -3.34 -20.38
CA LEU A 98 5.31 -3.00 -20.34
C LEU A 98 6.12 -3.94 -21.24
N GLN A 99 7.11 -3.36 -21.92
CA GLN A 99 8.03 -4.13 -22.77
C GLN A 99 8.94 -5.06 -21.95
N ASP A 100 9.34 -4.64 -20.76
CA ASP A 100 10.15 -5.43 -19.84
C ASP A 100 9.31 -5.85 -18.62
N ARG A 101 9.07 -7.15 -18.52
CA ARG A 101 8.31 -7.78 -17.43
C ARG A 101 8.98 -7.58 -16.08
N ARG A 102 10.31 -7.42 -16.04
CA ARG A 102 11.05 -7.20 -14.80
C ARG A 102 10.64 -5.91 -14.12
N VAL A 103 10.39 -4.88 -14.92
CA VAL A 103 9.94 -3.57 -14.43
C VAL A 103 8.59 -3.68 -13.73
N ALA A 104 7.67 -4.53 -14.22
CA ALA A 104 6.39 -4.76 -13.54
C ALA A 104 6.58 -5.35 -12.13
N TYR A 105 7.44 -6.35 -11.99
CA TYR A 105 7.74 -6.96 -10.69
C TYR A 105 8.49 -5.99 -9.74
N GLU A 106 9.44 -5.21 -10.27
CA GLU A 106 10.14 -4.18 -9.49
C GLU A 106 9.18 -3.06 -9.03
N ASN A 107 8.23 -2.67 -9.89
CA ASN A 107 7.21 -1.69 -9.54
C ASN A 107 6.30 -2.22 -8.41
N LEU A 108 5.89 -3.49 -8.45
CA LEU A 108 5.13 -4.12 -7.35
C LEU A 108 5.88 -4.04 -6.02
N ALA A 109 7.18 -4.36 -6.00
CA ALA A 109 8.00 -4.26 -4.81
C ALA A 109 8.14 -2.81 -4.31
N SER A 110 8.33 -1.86 -5.23
CA SER A 110 8.46 -0.43 -4.93
C SER A 110 7.18 0.16 -4.34
N ARG A 111 6.01 -0.16 -4.91
CA ARG A 111 4.70 0.35 -4.46
C ARG A 111 4.28 -0.21 -3.11
N THR A 112 4.49 -1.50 -2.88
CA THR A 112 4.18 -2.14 -1.58
C THR A 112 5.17 -1.70 -0.50
N GLY A 113 6.45 -1.59 -0.85
CA GLY A 113 7.53 -1.21 0.07
C GLY A 113 7.70 -2.21 1.21
N LEU A 114 7.44 -3.50 0.95
CA LEU A 114 7.60 -4.62 1.89
C LEU A 114 8.74 -5.53 1.44
N ASP A 115 9.63 -5.88 2.36
CA ASP A 115 10.79 -6.73 2.05
C ASP A 115 10.39 -8.14 1.61
N SER A 116 9.29 -8.68 2.15
CA SER A 116 8.74 -9.97 1.75
C SER A 116 8.28 -9.98 0.29
N VAL A 117 7.64 -8.91 -0.16
CA VAL A 117 7.23 -8.74 -1.57
C VAL A 117 8.45 -8.61 -2.45
N LYS A 118 9.43 -7.80 -2.03
CA LYS A 118 10.69 -7.61 -2.76
C LYS A 118 11.44 -8.92 -2.97
N ALA A 119 11.54 -9.78 -1.95
CA ALA A 119 12.21 -11.07 -2.08
C ALA A 119 11.55 -11.98 -3.14
N VAL A 120 10.22 -12.06 -3.15
CA VAL A 120 9.48 -12.88 -4.13
C VAL A 120 9.58 -12.30 -5.54
N THR A 121 9.36 -10.99 -5.71
CA THR A 121 9.48 -10.34 -7.02
C THR A 121 10.87 -10.51 -7.63
N GLN A 122 11.94 -10.47 -6.82
CA GLN A 122 13.30 -10.77 -7.27
C GLN A 122 13.45 -12.23 -7.74
N ALA A 123 12.84 -13.18 -7.03
CA ALA A 123 12.82 -14.58 -7.46
C ALA A 123 12.05 -14.76 -8.77
N LEU A 124 10.92 -14.06 -8.97
CA LEU A 124 10.16 -14.06 -10.23
C LEU A 124 10.98 -13.48 -11.38
N VAL A 125 11.69 -12.37 -11.16
CA VAL A 125 12.60 -11.78 -12.16
C VAL A 125 13.73 -12.75 -12.55
N GLN A 126 14.25 -13.53 -11.60
CA GLN A 126 15.24 -14.56 -11.88
C GLN A 126 14.64 -15.73 -12.65
N ALA A 127 13.45 -16.20 -12.26
CA ALA A 127 12.73 -17.26 -12.97
C ALA A 127 12.46 -16.88 -14.42
N GLU A 128 12.05 -15.65 -14.72
CA GLU A 128 11.83 -15.16 -16.09
C GLU A 128 13.13 -14.99 -16.90
N ARG A 129 14.29 -14.88 -16.23
CA ARG A 129 15.59 -14.74 -16.91
C ARG A 129 16.21 -16.09 -17.28
N TYR A 130 16.00 -17.11 -16.45
CA TYR A 130 16.67 -18.42 -16.55
C TYR A 130 15.73 -19.57 -16.89
N GLY A 131 14.42 -19.38 -16.71
CA GLY A 131 13.36 -20.31 -17.07
C GLY A 131 12.86 -20.14 -18.49
#